data_AF-A0A529NR25-F1
#
_entry.id   AF-A0A529NR25-F1
#
_cell.length_a   1.000
_cell.length_b   1.000
_cell.length_c   1.000
_cell.angle_alpha   90.00
_cell.angle_beta   90.00
_cell.angle_gamma   90.00
#
_symmetry.space_group_name_H-M   'P 1'
#
loop_
_entity.id
_entity.type
_entity.pdbx_description
1 polymer ?
#
loop_
_entity_poly.entity_id
_entity_poly.type
_entity_poly.pdbx_seq_one_letter_code
_entity_poly.pdbx_strand_id
1 'polypeptide(L)'
;MAIYKSNGDRVPDHIRAMAEEAKAGKVDRREFLALASVFGASTAMAYGMLGLADPTPARAEDVQGKKGGTLKVAQWVKDPKDPRKSDWSEIANAERQALEPL
;
A
#
# COMPACT_ATOMS: atom_id res chain seq x y z
N MET A 1 5.41 21.05 11.78
CA MET A 1 5.50 20.51 10.41
C MET A 1 4.84 21.52 9.49
N ALA A 2 5.60 22.18 8.61
CA ALA A 2 5.02 23.17 7.70
C ALA A 2 4.20 22.44 6.63
N ILE A 3 2.89 22.69 6.60
CA ILE A 3 2.01 22.14 5.58
C ILE A 3 2.04 23.12 4.41
N TYR A 4 2.74 22.74 3.34
CA TYR A 4 2.71 23.49 2.09
C TYR A 4 1.38 23.21 1.37
N LYS A 5 0.47 24.19 1.36
CA LYS A 5 -0.73 24.20 0.51
C LYS A 5 -0.45 25.07 -0.72
N SER A 6 -0.61 24.51 -1.92
CA SER A 6 -0.42 25.27 -3.16
C SER A 6 -1.54 26.27 -3.44
N ASN A 7 -2.73 26.11 -2.82
CA ASN A 7 -3.94 26.93 -3.03
C ASN A 7 -4.27 27.24 -4.50
N GLY A 8 -3.78 26.42 -5.44
CA GLY A 8 -3.93 26.67 -6.87
C GLY A 8 -3.97 25.38 -7.66
N ASP A 9 -4.59 25.45 -8.84
CA ASP A 9 -4.86 24.31 -9.73
C ASP A 9 -3.61 23.87 -10.52
N ARG A 10 -2.42 24.06 -9.94
CA ARG A 10 -1.13 23.84 -10.60
C ARG A 10 -0.18 23.06 -9.70
N VAL A 11 0.34 21.96 -10.23
CA VAL A 11 1.51 21.27 -9.67
C VAL A 11 2.80 22.02 -10.03
N PRO A 12 3.89 21.84 -9.25
CA PRO A 12 5.19 22.39 -9.57
C PRO A 12 5.72 22.00 -10.97
N ASP A 13 6.56 22.84 -11.57
CA ASP A 13 7.10 22.61 -12.92
C ASP A 13 7.93 21.34 -13.05
N HIS A 14 8.60 20.91 -11.98
CA HIS A 14 9.35 19.65 -11.97
C HIS A 14 8.44 18.42 -12.14
N ILE A 15 7.18 18.48 -11.67
CA ILE A 15 6.20 17.41 -11.90
C ILE A 15 5.75 17.38 -13.35
N ARG A 16 5.64 18.55 -13.99
CA ARG A 16 5.33 18.63 -15.43
C ARG A 16 6.47 18.05 -16.28
N ALA A 17 7.71 18.37 -15.95
CA ALA A 17 8.88 17.79 -16.61
C ALA A 17 8.95 16.27 -16.41
N MET A 18 8.70 15.80 -15.17
CA MET A 18 8.68 14.37 -14.85
C MET A 18 7.56 13.62 -15.59
N ALA A 19 6.44 14.27 -15.90
CA ALA A 19 5.39 13.65 -16.73
C ALA A 19 5.92 13.33 -18.14
N GLU A 20 6.73 14.20 -18.73
CA GLU A 20 7.36 13.96 -20.04
C GLU A 20 8.43 12.86 -19.96
N GLU A 21 9.19 12.81 -18.87
CA GLU A 21 10.16 11.74 -18.61
C GLU A 21 9.47 10.38 -18.42
N ALA A 22 8.33 10.35 -17.72
CA ALA A 22 7.52 9.16 -17.54
C ALA A 22 6.89 8.68 -18.86
N LYS A 23 6.41 9.60 -19.72
CA LYS A 23 5.97 9.28 -21.09
C LYS A 23 7.09 8.70 -21.94
N ALA A 24 8.30 9.22 -21.79
CA ALA A 24 9.50 8.74 -22.48
C ALA A 24 10.05 7.42 -21.88
N GLY A 25 9.44 6.89 -20.82
CA GLY A 25 9.88 5.66 -20.15
C GLY A 25 11.17 5.81 -19.35
N LYS A 26 11.61 7.04 -19.07
CA LYS A 26 12.82 7.33 -18.26
C LYS A 26 12.55 7.29 -16.75
N VAL A 27 11.30 7.54 -16.36
CA VAL A 27 10.80 7.46 -14.98
C VAL A 27 9.68 6.43 -14.95
N ASP A 28 9.64 5.59 -13.91
CA ASP A 28 8.55 4.63 -13.78
C ASP A 28 7.21 5.35 -13.57
N ARG A 29 6.17 4.88 -14.24
CA ARG A 29 4.83 5.47 -14.14
C ARG A 29 4.34 5.55 -12.69
N ARG A 30 4.61 4.54 -11.86
CA ARG A 30 4.15 4.53 -10.45
C ARG A 30 4.89 5.55 -9.62
N GLU A 31 6.18 5.74 -9.89
CA GLU A 31 7.00 6.74 -9.23
C GLU A 31 6.49 8.15 -9.52
N PHE A 32 6.21 8.44 -10.80
CA PHE A 32 5.56 9.70 -11.18
C PHE A 32 4.20 9.88 -10.50
N LEU A 33 3.33 8.87 -10.51
CA LEU A 33 2.00 8.95 -9.89
C LEU A 33 2.08 9.20 -8.38
N ALA A 34 3.03 8.56 -7.70
CA ALA A 34 3.28 8.79 -6.28
C ALA A 34 3.71 10.24 -6.03
N LEU A 35 4.70 10.73 -6.78
CA LEU A 35 5.22 12.08 -6.61
C LEU A 35 4.15 13.15 -6.95
N ALA A 36 3.45 12.99 -8.07
CA ALA A 36 2.36 13.88 -8.46
C ALA A 36 1.27 13.96 -7.38
N SER A 37 0.93 12.82 -6.76
CA SER A 37 -0.05 12.77 -5.66
C SER A 37 0.44 13.48 -4.40
N VAL A 38 1.72 13.34 -4.06
CA VAL A 38 2.36 14.06 -2.92
C VAL A 38 2.25 15.58 -3.13
N PHE A 39 2.38 16.06 -4.36
CA PHE A 39 2.22 17.47 -4.70
C PHE A 39 0.77 17.90 -4.96
N GLY A 40 -0.21 17.05 -4.64
CA GLY A 40 -1.63 17.40 -4.67
C GLY A 40 -2.30 17.28 -6.04
N ALA A 41 -1.68 16.60 -7.01
CA ALA A 41 -2.38 16.24 -8.24
C ALA A 41 -3.51 15.26 -7.92
N SER A 42 -4.72 15.55 -8.40
CA SER A 42 -5.79 14.57 -8.40
C SER A 42 -5.46 13.41 -9.36
N THR A 43 -6.11 12.27 -9.19
CA THR A 43 -5.96 11.13 -10.11
C THR A 43 -6.22 11.55 -11.55
N ALA A 44 -7.31 12.27 -11.82
CA ALA A 44 -7.64 12.76 -13.16
C ALA A 44 -6.54 13.65 -13.74
N MET A 45 -5.97 14.56 -12.93
CA MET A 45 -4.89 15.45 -13.35
C MET A 45 -3.61 14.67 -13.69
N ALA A 46 -3.17 13.76 -12.81
CA ALA A 46 -1.93 13.00 -13.00
C ALA A 46 -2.02 12.07 -14.23
N TYR A 47 -3.16 11.43 -14.44
CA TYR A 47 -3.40 10.60 -15.63
C TYR A 47 -3.49 11.44 -16.91
N GLY A 48 -4.14 12.61 -16.85
CA GLY A 48 -4.15 13.57 -17.95
C GLY A 48 -2.76 14.07 -18.31
N MET A 49 -1.88 14.31 -17.33
CA MET A 49 -0.47 14.66 -17.56
C MET A 49 0.27 13.58 -18.34
N LEU A 50 -0.02 12.30 -18.10
CA LEU A 50 0.55 11.17 -18.84
C LEU A 50 -0.08 10.95 -20.22
N GLY A 51 -1.13 11.69 -20.58
CA GLY A 51 -1.90 11.45 -21.80
C GLY A 51 -2.72 10.15 -21.74
N LEU A 52 -3.00 9.65 -20.53
CA LEU A 52 -3.81 8.46 -20.31
C LEU A 52 -5.24 8.90 -20.02
N ALA A 53 -6.14 8.70 -20.99
CA ALA A 53 -7.56 9.04 -20.86
C ALA A 53 -8.31 8.12 -19.89
N ASP A 54 -7.79 6.90 -19.68
CA ASP A 54 -8.36 5.90 -18.77
C ASP A 54 -7.18 5.14 -18.11
N PRO A 55 -7.31 4.67 -16.85
CA PRO A 55 -6.35 3.74 -16.30
C PRO A 55 -6.29 2.51 -17.19
N THR A 56 -5.19 2.37 -17.93
CA THR A 56 -4.91 1.10 -18.61
C THR A 56 -4.94 -0.02 -17.57
N PRO A 57 -5.57 -1.16 -17.88
CA PRO A 57 -5.61 -2.31 -17.00
C PRO A 57 -4.25 -2.53 -16.35
N ALA A 58 -4.21 -2.47 -15.01
CA ALA A 58 -2.96 -2.77 -14.33
C ALA A 58 -2.55 -4.20 -14.73
N ARG A 59 -1.25 -4.51 -14.88
CA ARG A 59 -0.79 -5.90 -15.15
C ARG A 59 -1.29 -6.93 -14.12
N ALA A 60 -1.82 -6.47 -12.98
CA ALA A 60 -2.44 -7.29 -11.96
C ALA A 60 -3.93 -7.59 -12.22
N GLU A 61 -4.61 -6.89 -13.14
CA GLU A 61 -5.99 -7.20 -13.54
C GLU A 61 -6.06 -8.52 -14.30
N ASP A 62 -5.04 -8.84 -15.10
CA ASP A 62 -4.90 -10.14 -15.78
C ASP A 62 -4.61 -11.28 -14.79
N VAL A 63 -4.06 -10.94 -13.61
CA VAL A 63 -3.84 -11.89 -12.52
C VAL A 63 -5.09 -11.91 -11.67
N GLN A 64 -6.09 -12.67 -12.12
CA GLN A 64 -7.28 -12.96 -11.34
C GLN A 64 -6.83 -13.49 -9.98
N GLY A 65 -6.95 -12.66 -8.94
CA GLY A 65 -6.42 -12.94 -7.62
C GLY A 65 -6.88 -14.33 -7.20
N LYS A 66 -5.94 -15.26 -6.97
CA LYS A 66 -6.30 -16.62 -6.56
C LYS A 66 -7.07 -16.51 -5.25
N LYS A 67 -8.34 -16.94 -5.26
CA LYS A 67 -9.12 -17.09 -4.05
C LYS A 67 -8.29 -17.94 -3.08
N GLY A 68 -7.99 -17.39 -1.91
CA GLY A 68 -7.25 -18.10 -0.87
C GLY A 68 -7.90 -19.44 -0.56
N GLY A 69 -7.09 -20.43 -0.20
CA GLY A 69 -7.57 -21.73 0.26
C GLY A 69 -7.98 -21.72 1.73
N THR A 70 -8.53 -22.83 2.20
CA THR A 70 -8.80 -23.05 3.63
C THR A 70 -7.54 -23.57 4.31
N LEU A 71 -6.94 -22.78 5.21
CA LEU A 71 -5.89 -23.26 6.11
C LEU A 71 -6.53 -23.93 7.32
N LYS A 72 -6.33 -25.24 7.48
CA LYS A 72 -6.69 -25.94 8.72
C LYS A 72 -5.50 -25.88 9.68
N VAL A 73 -5.64 -25.12 10.75
CA VAL A 73 -4.64 -25.03 11.81
C VAL A 73 -5.10 -25.89 12.97
N ALA A 74 -4.21 -26.76 13.46
CA ALA A 74 -4.41 -27.52 14.67
C ALA A 74 -3.19 -27.32 15.57
N GLN A 75 -3.45 -27.09 16.86
CA GLN A 75 -2.42 -27.00 17.89
C GLN A 75 -2.91 -27.74 19.13
N TRP A 76 -1.98 -28.24 19.95
CA TRP A 76 -2.31 -28.88 21.21
C TRP A 76 -2.69 -27.82 22.24
N VAL A 77 -3.80 -28.04 22.94
CA VAL A 77 -4.21 -27.20 24.06
C VAL A 77 -3.58 -27.77 25.32
N LYS A 78 -2.62 -27.02 25.87
CA LYS A 78 -1.95 -27.33 27.13
C LYS A 78 -2.59 -26.51 28.25
N ASP A 79 -2.39 -26.95 29.49
CA ASP A 79 -2.89 -26.24 30.67
C ASP A 79 -2.23 -24.84 30.74
N PRO A 80 -3.01 -23.75 30.86
CA PRO A 80 -2.46 -22.40 30.91
C PRO A 80 -1.66 -22.18 32.20
N LYS A 81 -0.51 -21.52 32.05
CA LYS A 81 0.35 -21.12 33.17
C LYS A 81 0.19 -19.62 33.44
N ASP A 82 1.01 -19.09 34.34
CA ASP A 82 1.19 -17.64 34.42
C ASP A 82 1.64 -17.11 33.04
N PRO A 83 0.93 -16.15 32.43
CA PRO A 83 1.23 -15.68 31.07
C PRO A 83 2.66 -15.17 30.89
N ARG A 84 3.28 -14.66 31.95
CA ARG A 84 4.68 -14.20 31.93
C ARG A 84 5.70 -15.34 31.90
N LYS A 85 5.25 -16.58 32.13
CA LYS A 85 6.06 -17.80 32.24
C LYS A 85 5.72 -18.82 31.17
N SER A 86 5.03 -18.40 30.11
CA SER A 86 4.67 -19.26 28.99
C SER A 86 5.94 -19.76 28.31
N ASP A 87 6.26 -21.02 28.62
CA ASP A 87 7.50 -21.70 28.24
C ASP A 87 7.38 -22.46 26.91
N TRP A 88 6.19 -22.44 26.33
CA TRP A 88 5.89 -23.16 25.09
C TRP A 88 5.08 -22.33 24.10
N SER A 89 5.33 -22.58 22.82
CA SER A 89 4.70 -21.87 21.71
C SER A 89 3.18 -22.03 21.64
N GLU A 90 2.61 -23.20 21.95
CA GLU A 90 1.14 -23.35 21.91
C GLU A 90 0.45 -22.59 23.05
N ILE A 91 1.08 -22.51 24.24
CA ILE A 91 0.56 -21.73 25.38
C ILE A 91 0.61 -20.24 25.03
N ALA A 92 1.76 -19.75 24.58
CA ALA A 92 1.94 -18.35 24.18
C ALA A 92 1.00 -17.93 23.04
N ASN A 93 0.79 -18.79 22.04
CA ASN A 93 -0.14 -18.50 20.94
C ASN A 93 -1.60 -18.42 21.39
N ALA A 94 -2.02 -19.21 22.38
CA ALA A 94 -3.37 -19.15 22.92
C ALA A 94 -3.61 -17.88 23.76
N GLU A 95 -2.60 -17.40 24.49
CA GLU A 95 -2.71 -16.25 25.39
C GLU A 95 -2.59 -14.89 24.67
N ARG A 96 -1.90 -14.85 23.53
CA ARG A 96 -1.58 -13.64 22.75
C ARG A 96 -2.78 -12.77 22.39
N GLN A 97 -3.95 -13.37 22.20
CA GLN A 97 -5.19 -12.62 21.88
C GLN A 97 -6.01 -12.21 23.11
N ALA A 98 -5.76 -12.81 24.27
CA ALA A 98 -6.56 -12.58 25.48
C ALA A 98 -5.88 -11.65 26.48
N LEU A 99 -4.54 -11.68 26.57
CA LEU A 99 -3.77 -11.04 27.65
C LEU A 99 -2.75 -10.01 27.16
N GLU A 100 -2.44 -10.00 25.86
CA GLU A 100 -1.58 -9.02 25.19
C GLU A 100 -2.41 -8.26 24.13
N PRO A 101 -3.30 -7.33 24.52
CA PRO A 101 -4.04 -6.54 23.54
C PRO A 101 -3.07 -5.70 22.70
N LEU A 102 -3.33 -5.68 21.39
CA LEU A 102 -2.59 -4.94 20.35
C LEU A 102 -2.45 -3.45 20.67
#